data_AF-A0A1A8NHK9-F1
#
_entry.id   AF-A0A1A8NHK9-F1
#
_cell.length_a   1.000
_cell.length_b   1.000
_cell.length_c   1.000
_cell.angle_alpha   90.00
_cell.angle_beta   90.00
_cell.angle_gamma   90.00
#
_symmetry.space_group_name_H-M   'P 1'
#
loop_
_entity.id
_entity.type
_entity.pdbx_description
1 polymer ?
#
loop_
_entity_poly.entity_id
_entity_poly.type
_entity_poly.pdbx_seq_one_letter_code
_entity_poly.pdbx_strand_id
1 'polypeptide(L)' 'RLEPRFPQASKTSIGHVVQLLYRASCFKVTKRDEDSSLMQLKEEFRTYEALRREHDSQIVQIAMEGGLRIAPDQWSSLL' A
#
# COMPACT_ATOMS: atom_id res chain seq x y z
N ARG A 1 13.27 -5.46 -10.84
CA ARG A 1 12.87 -4.16 -11.42
C ARG A 1 13.31 -2.98 -10.55
N LEU A 2 13.07 -2.99 -9.23
CA LEU A 2 13.48 -1.88 -8.34
C LEU A 2 14.94 -1.97 -7.88
N GLU A 3 15.44 -3.17 -7.60
CA GLU A 3 16.79 -3.43 -7.07
C GLU A 3 17.93 -2.69 -7.80
N PRO A 4 17.99 -2.59 -9.15
CA PRO A 4 19.07 -1.84 -9.82
C PRO A 4 19.08 -0.34 -9.53
N ARG A 5 17.95 0.24 -9.15
CA ARG A 5 17.80 1.67 -8.84
C ARG A 5 17.78 1.95 -7.34
N PHE A 6 17.37 0.96 -6.55
CA PHE A 6 17.21 1.04 -5.10
C PHE A 6 17.81 -0.23 -4.48
N PRO A 7 19.12 -0.23 -4.15
CA PRO A 7 19.81 -1.42 -3.62
C PRO A 7 19.22 -1.97 -2.32
N GLN A 8 18.52 -1.12 -1.56
CA GLN A 8 17.79 -1.51 -0.34
C GLN A 8 16.51 -2.30 -0.62
N ALA A 9 16.05 -2.38 -1.87
CA ALA A 9 14.83 -3.10 -2.23
C ALA A 9 15.04 -4.61 -2.08
N SER A 10 14.30 -5.19 -1.14
CA SER A 10 14.27 -6.63 -0.85
C SER A 10 12.85 -7.18 -0.95
N LYS A 11 12.71 -8.50 -1.10
CA LYS A 11 11.40 -9.18 -1.06
C LYS A 11 10.57 -8.77 0.16
N THR A 12 11.22 -8.70 1.33
CA THR A 12 10.58 -8.29 2.60
C THR A 12 10.08 -6.85 2.54
N SER A 13 10.92 -5.90 2.14
CA SER A 13 10.52 -4.48 2.06
C SER A 13 9.38 -4.24 1.06
N ILE A 14 9.42 -4.89 -0.10
CA ILE A 14 8.35 -4.80 -1.10
C ILE A 14 7.09 -5.51 -0.63
N GLY A 15 7.23 -6.63 0.07
CA GLY A 15 6.12 -7.34 0.72
C GLY A 15 5.36 -6.44 1.69
N HIS A 16 6.05 -5.63 2.50
CA HIS A 16 5.40 -4.68 3.41
C HIS A 16 4.63 -3.58 2.66
N VAL A 17 5.15 -3.09 1.52
CA VAL A 17 4.42 -2.13 0.67
C VAL A 17 3.17 -2.76 0.07
N VAL A 18 3.25 -4.00 -0.42
CA VAL A 18 2.06 -4.73 -0.91
C VAL A 18 1.06 -4.98 0.23
N GLN A 19 1.53 -5.28 1.44
CA GLN A 19 0.68 -5.49 2.61
C GLN A 19 -0.08 -4.22 3.01
N LEU A 20 0.52 -3.04 2.86
CA LEU A 20 -0.17 -1.78 3.08
C LEU A 20 -1.36 -1.61 2.13
N LEU A 21 -1.16 -1.88 0.83
CA LEU A 21 -2.23 -1.87 -0.18
C LEU A 21 -3.29 -2.94 0.06
N TYR A 22 -2.88 -4.11 0.58
CA TYR A 22 -3.80 -5.16 1.00
C TYR A 22 -4.69 -4.69 2.15
N ARG A 23 -4.09 -4.10 3.20
CA ARG A 23 -4.81 -3.54 4.35
C ARG A 23 -5.72 -2.38 3.91
N ALA A 24 -5.33 -1.62 2.89
CA ALA A 24 -6.13 -0.56 2.28
C ALA A 24 -7.28 -1.08 1.39
N SER A 25 -7.47 -2.40 1.29
CA SER A 25 -8.52 -3.03 0.47
C SER A 25 -8.41 -2.71 -1.02
N CYS A 26 -7.19 -2.46 -1.54
CA CYS A 26 -6.97 -2.13 -2.95
C CYS A 26 -7.14 -3.35 -3.89
N PHE A 27 -7.10 -4.56 -3.35
CA PHE A 27 -7.13 -5.80 -4.13
C PHE A 27 -8.50 -6.49 -4.07
N LYS A 28 -8.94 -7.02 -5.22
CA LYS A 28 -9.86 -8.15 -5.29
C LYS A 28 -9.04 -9.43 -5.10
N VAL A 29 -9.33 -10.17 -4.03
CA VAL A 29 -8.63 -11.40 -3.68
C VAL A 29 -9.46 -12.60 -4.13
N THR A 30 -8.89 -13.43 -5.00
CA THR A 30 -9.51 -14.67 -5.46
C THR A 30 -8.83 -15.84 -4.78
N LYS A 31 -9.55 -16.49 -3.86
CA LYS A 31 -9.09 -17.72 -3.21
C LYS A 31 -9.05 -18.86 -4.23
N ARG A 32 -8.07 -19.75 -4.08
CA ARG A 32 -7.93 -20.96 -4.88
C ARG A 32 -7.75 -22.12 -3.91
N ASP A 33 -8.44 -23.22 -4.16
CA ASP A 33 -8.37 -24.39 -3.28
C ASP A 33 -6.94 -24.95 -3.31
N GLU A 34 -6.38 -25.19 -2.12
CA GLU A 34 -5.02 -25.73 -1.90
C GLU A 34 -3.86 -24.91 -2.52
N ASP A 35 -4.10 -23.66 -2.95
CA ASP A 35 -3.09 -22.81 -3.59
C ASP A 35 -3.15 -21.36 -3.06
N SER A 36 -2.10 -20.59 -3.34
CA SER A 36 -2.01 -19.18 -3.00
C SER A 36 -3.12 -18.37 -3.67
N SER A 37 -3.72 -17.45 -2.92
CA SER A 37 -4.72 -16.54 -3.47
C SER A 37 -4.12 -15.64 -4.56
N LEU A 38 -4.90 -15.35 -5.59
CA LEU A 38 -4.55 -14.33 -6.57
C LEU A 38 -5.07 -12.97 -6.12
N MET A 39 -4.32 -11.92 -6.45
CA MET A 39 -4.70 -10.54 -6.14
C MET A 39 -4.69 -9.72 -7.41
N GLN A 40 -5.79 -9.01 -7.67
CA GLN A 40 -5.91 -8.05 -8.76
C GLN A 40 -6.30 -6.70 -8.19
N LEU A 41 -5.75 -5.61 -8.72
CA LEU A 41 -6.26 -4.28 -8.36
C LEU A 41 -7.72 -4.17 -8.78
N LYS A 42 -8.55 -3.66 -7.85
CA LYS A 42 -9.90 -3.24 -8.18
C LYS A 42 -9.86 -2.13 -9.24
N GLU A 43 -10.90 -2.00 -10.05
CA GLU A 43 -10.89 -1.16 -11.25
C GLU A 43 -10.63 0.31 -10.92
N GLU A 44 -11.21 0.79 -9.83
CA GLU A 44 -11.05 2.14 -9.30
C GLU A 44 -9.59 2.50 -8.93
N PHE A 45 -8.73 1.50 -8.69
CA PHE A 45 -7.33 1.70 -8.30
C PHE A 45 -6.32 1.39 -9.41
N ARG A 46 -6.75 1.27 -10.66
CA ARG A 46 -5.86 1.00 -11.81
C ARG A 46 -5.15 2.23 -12.38
N THR A 47 -5.31 3.38 -11.76
CA THR A 47 -4.54 4.59 -12.05
C THR A 47 -3.60 4.90 -10.89
N TYR A 48 -2.46 5.52 -11.18
CA TYR A 48 -1.49 5.89 -10.13
C TYR A 48 -2.14 6.81 -9.09
N GLU A 49 -2.83 7.86 -9.54
CA GLU A 49 -3.48 8.84 -8.65
C GLU A 49 -4.45 8.18 -7.67
N ALA A 50 -5.32 7.28 -8.16
CA ALA A 50 -6.29 6.62 -7.29
C ALA A 50 -5.62 5.65 -6.30
N LEU A 51 -4.66 4.84 -6.76
CA LEU A 51 -3.94 3.91 -5.89
C LEU A 51 -3.09 4.64 -4.85
N ARG A 52 -2.45 5.75 -5.26
CA ARG A 52 -1.61 6.57 -4.39
C ARG A 52 -2.44 7.26 -3.32
N ARG A 53 -3.60 7.79 -3.67
CA ARG A 53 -4.54 8.39 -2.70
C ARG A 53 -4.97 7.38 -1.64
N GLU A 54 -5.30 6.15 -2.04
CA GLU A 54 -5.70 5.10 -1.10
C GLU A 54 -4.53 4.62 -0.23
N HIS A 55 -3.33 4.52 -0.81
CA HIS A 55 -2.10 4.27 -0.08
C HIS A 55 -1.85 5.33 1.01
N ASP A 56 -1.94 6.61 0.67
CA ASP A 56 -1.68 7.70 1.61
C ASP A 56 -2.77 7.77 2.70
N SER A 57 -4.03 7.60 2.30
CA SER A 57 -5.18 7.47 3.23
C SER A 57 -4.94 6.38 4.27
N GLN A 58 -4.41 5.24 3.84
CA GLN A 58 -4.13 4.12 4.73
C GLN A 58 -3.02 4.42 5.75
N ILE A 59 -1.97 5.14 5.36
CA ILE A 59 -0.91 5.56 6.28
C ILE A 59 -1.47 6.52 7.32
N VAL A 60 -2.28 7.50 6.89
CA VAL A 60 -2.98 8.43 7.80
C VAL A 60 -3.87 7.66 8.78
N GLN A 61 -4.60 6.65 8.31
CA GLN A 61 -5.45 5.82 9.16
C GLN A 61 -4.63 5.06 10.21
N ILE A 62 -3.47 4.49 9.85
CA ILE A 62 -2.56 3.82 10.81
C ILE A 62 -2.08 4.81 11.88
N ALA A 63 -1.72 6.03 11.49
CA ALA A 63 -1.30 7.06 12.43
C ALA A 63 -2.43 7.46 13.39
N MET A 64 -3.66 7.62 12.87
CA MET A 64 -4.84 7.90 13.69
C MET A 64 -5.14 6.77 14.69
N GLU A 65 -5.08 5.51 14.26
CA GLU A 65 -5.25 4.34 15.13
C GLU A 65 -4.15 4.25 16.19
N GLY A 66 -2.93 4.69 15.86
CA GLY A 66 -1.81 4.82 16.78
C GLY A 66 -1.87 6.05 17.69
N GLY A 67 -2.92 6.87 17.60
CA GLY A 67 -3.08 8.09 18.40
C GLY A 67 -2.19 9.27 17.98
N LEU A 68 -1.55 9.19 16.81
CA LEU A 68 -0.68 10.24 16.29
C LEU A 68 -1.51 11.32 15.59
N ARG A 69 -1.31 12.58 15.99
CA ARG A 69 -1.92 13.75 15.34
C ARG A 69 -0.83 14.47 14.55
N ILE A 70 -0.95 14.45 13.22
CA ILE A 70 0.02 15.02 12.28
C ILE A 70 -0.73 16.00 11.38
N ALA A 71 -0.18 17.20 11.21
CA ALA A 71 -0.79 18.26 10.43
C ALA A 71 -0.61 18.04 8.91
N PRO A 72 -1.45 18.64 8.04
CA PRO A 72 -1.38 18.41 6.59
C PRO A 72 -0.03 18.79 5.96
N ASP A 73 0.60 19.86 6.41
CA ASP A 73 1.93 20.31 5.97
C ASP A 73 3.02 19.28 6.32
N GLN A 74 2.90 18.66 7.50
CA GLN A 74 3.79 17.59 7.91
C GLN A 74 3.59 16.32 7.07
N TRP A 75 2.33 15.96 6.77
CA TRP A 75 2.02 14.84 5.88
C TRP A 75 2.60 15.05 4.48
N SER A 76 2.50 16.26 3.94
CA SER A 76 3.06 16.60 2.63
C SER A 76 4.59 16.48 2.57
N SER A 77 5.29 16.53 3.70
CA SER A 77 6.73 16.31 3.75
C SER A 77 7.09 14.82 3.92
N LEU A 78 6.19 14.02 4.47
CA LEU A 78 6.42 12.61 4.77
C LEU A 78 6.12 11.69 3.57
N LEU A 79 5.18 12.09 2.71
CA LEU A 79 4.64 11.30 1.59
C LEU A 79 4.86 12.02 0.26
#